data_AF-A0A927NAZ9-F1
#
_entry.id   AF-A0A927NAZ9-F1
#
_cell.length_a   1.000
_cell.length_b   1.000
_cell.length_c   1.000
_cell.angle_alpha   90.00
_cell.angle_beta   90.00
_cell.angle_gamma   90.00
#
_symmetry.space_group_name_H-M   'P 1'
#
loop_
_entity.id
_entity.type
_entity.pdbx_description
1 polymer ?
#
loop_
_entity_poly.entity_id
_entity_poly.type
_entity_poly.pdbx_seq_one_letter_code
_entity_poly.pdbx_strand_id
1 'polypeptide(L)'
;MKELKKDIEKIISKENTSTAEIAQLLGVDEKLIIGIIDESAVLSDDEVEELSSILKQKTKGSRKLNKILDLIFRFATTVMALVVVLLCINGYSNTNVMVALLAIGLACISITSLPKIEK
;
A
#
# COMPACT_ATOMS: atom_id res chain seq x y z
N MET A 1 -18.91 -19.62 -0.50
CA MET A 1 -19.51 -18.25 -0.48
C MET A 1 -19.17 -17.41 0.76
N LYS A 2 -19.48 -17.86 2.00
CA LYS A 2 -19.31 -17.05 3.23
C LYS A 2 -17.89 -16.55 3.50
N GLU A 3 -16.88 -17.35 3.18
CA GLU A 3 -15.47 -16.93 3.35
C GLU A 3 -15.04 -15.85 2.36
N LEU A 4 -15.45 -15.96 1.09
CA LEU A 4 -15.13 -14.99 0.04
C LEU A 4 -15.69 -13.60 0.38
N LYS A 5 -16.95 -13.54 0.83
CA LYS A 5 -17.58 -12.31 1.33
C LYS A 5 -16.77 -11.67 2.44
N LYS A 6 -16.40 -12.47 3.46
CA LYS A 6 -15.63 -11.99 4.61
C LYS A 6 -14.25 -11.46 4.20
N ASP A 7 -13.60 -12.09 3.22
CA ASP A 7 -12.32 -11.64 2.70
C ASP A 7 -12.46 -10.32 1.90
N ILE A 8 -13.51 -10.17 1.09
CA ILE A 8 -13.82 -8.92 0.37
C ILE A 8 -14.13 -7.77 1.34
N GLU A 9 -15.04 -7.98 2.30
CA GLU A 9 -15.39 -6.97 3.32
C GLU A 9 -14.17 -6.54 4.14
N LYS A 10 -13.28 -7.49 4.43
CA LYS A 10 -12.03 -7.20 5.14
C LYS A 10 -11.07 -6.35 4.32
N ILE A 11 -11.03 -6.51 3.00
CA ILE A 11 -10.22 -5.67 2.11
C ILE A 11 -10.83 -4.27 2.01
N ILE A 12 -12.15 -4.16 1.79
CA ILE A 12 -12.86 -2.87 1.76
C ILE A 12 -12.57 -2.08 3.03
N SER A 13 -12.71 -2.72 4.20
CA SER A 13 -12.48 -2.07 5.49
C SER A 13 -11.00 -1.79 5.81
N LYS A 14 -10.06 -2.67 5.43
CA LYS A 14 -8.63 -2.44 5.75
C LYS A 14 -7.89 -1.56 4.76
N GLU A 15 -8.22 -1.65 3.49
CA GLU A 15 -7.52 -0.97 2.40
C GLU A 15 -8.27 0.27 1.92
N ASN A 16 -9.46 0.55 2.47
CA ASN A 16 -10.33 1.67 2.12
C ASN A 16 -10.65 1.68 0.61
N THR A 17 -10.81 0.47 0.07
CA THR A 17 -10.94 0.17 -1.36
C THR A 17 -12.42 0.08 -1.72
N SER A 18 -12.81 0.70 -2.82
CA SER A 18 -14.19 0.65 -3.32
C SER A 18 -14.54 -0.71 -3.94
N THR A 19 -15.84 -1.01 -4.03
CA THR A 19 -16.35 -2.19 -4.76
C THR A 19 -15.89 -2.21 -6.22
N ALA A 20 -15.84 -1.04 -6.87
CA ALA A 20 -15.35 -0.87 -8.22
C ALA A 20 -13.86 -1.23 -8.37
N GLU A 21 -13.02 -0.83 -7.43
CA GLU A 21 -11.59 -1.17 -7.45
C GLU A 21 -11.35 -2.66 -7.23
N ILE A 22 -12.13 -3.32 -6.37
CA ILE A 22 -12.08 -4.77 -6.16
C ILE A 22 -12.54 -5.52 -7.43
N ALA A 23 -13.60 -5.03 -8.08
CA ALA A 23 -14.09 -5.56 -9.34
C ALA A 23 -13.01 -5.50 -10.44
N GLN A 24 -12.33 -4.35 -10.57
CA GLN A 24 -11.16 -4.21 -11.45
C GLN A 24 -10.00 -5.14 -11.05
N LEU A 25 -9.75 -5.30 -9.74
CA LEU A 25 -8.69 -6.17 -9.24
C LEU A 25 -8.94 -7.63 -9.60
N LEU A 26 -10.19 -8.07 -9.59
CA LEU A 26 -10.61 -9.42 -9.90
C LEU A 26 -10.93 -9.62 -11.39
N GLY A 27 -11.06 -8.54 -12.16
CA GLY A 27 -11.43 -8.58 -13.58
C GLY A 27 -12.90 -8.97 -13.80
N VAL A 28 -13.77 -8.70 -12.83
CA VAL A 28 -15.20 -9.03 -12.86
C VAL A 28 -16.05 -7.78 -12.84
N ASP A 29 -17.34 -7.93 -13.18
CA ASP A 29 -18.31 -6.85 -13.11
C ASP A 29 -18.56 -6.43 -11.65
N GLU A 30 -18.69 -5.11 -11.41
CA GLU A 30 -18.95 -4.56 -10.08
C GLU A 30 -20.24 -5.12 -9.46
N LYS A 31 -21.27 -5.38 -10.29
CA LYS A 31 -22.53 -5.97 -9.82
C LYS A 31 -22.34 -7.37 -9.25
N LEU A 32 -21.33 -8.10 -9.73
CA LEU A 32 -21.00 -9.43 -9.26
C LEU A 32 -20.37 -9.37 -7.87
N ILE A 33 -19.52 -8.38 -7.60
CA ILE A 33 -18.97 -8.10 -6.25
C ILE A 33 -20.07 -7.67 -5.28
N ILE A 34 -20.96 -6.77 -5.70
CA ILE A 34 -22.12 -6.36 -4.89
C ILE A 34 -23.00 -7.58 -4.60
N GLY A 35 -23.26 -8.42 -5.60
CA GLY A 35 -24.02 -9.66 -5.45
C GLY A 35 -23.36 -10.66 -4.49
N ILE A 36 -22.03 -10.73 -4.43
CA ILE A 36 -21.30 -11.56 -3.45
C ILE A 36 -21.49 -11.03 -2.02
N ILE A 37 -21.47 -9.70 -1.83
CA ILE A 37 -21.67 -9.06 -0.53
C ILE A 37 -23.11 -9.26 -0.05
N ASP A 38 -24.07 -9.05 -0.94
CA ASP A 38 -25.51 -9.19 -0.68
C ASP A 38 -25.99 -10.65 -0.67
N GLU A 39 -25.09 -11.63 -0.87
CA GLU A 39 -25.40 -13.06 -0.97
C GLU A 39 -26.45 -13.39 -2.07
N SER A 40 -26.61 -12.50 -3.04
CA SER A 40 -27.54 -12.62 -4.16
C SER A 40 -26.88 -13.15 -5.44
N ALA A 41 -25.54 -13.18 -5.50
CA ALA A 41 -24.80 -13.80 -6.59
C ALA A 41 -24.89 -15.31 -6.51
N VAL A 42 -25.22 -15.95 -7.63
CA VAL A 42 -25.13 -17.40 -7.79
C VAL A 42 -23.79 -17.69 -8.47
N LEU A 43 -22.83 -18.17 -7.69
CA LEU A 43 -21.51 -18.60 -8.15
C LEU A 43 -21.36 -20.09 -7.85
N SER A 44 -20.73 -20.80 -8.76
CA SER A 44 -20.27 -22.17 -8.53
C SER A 44 -19.13 -22.18 -7.51
N ASP A 45 -18.94 -23.33 -6.85
CA ASP A 45 -17.85 -23.48 -5.87
C ASP A 45 -16.47 -23.26 -6.51
N ASP A 46 -16.29 -23.65 -7.77
CA ASP A 46 -15.07 -23.43 -8.55
C ASP A 46 -14.80 -21.93 -8.78
N GLU A 47 -15.83 -21.16 -9.16
CA GLU A 47 -15.70 -19.70 -9.34
C GLU A 47 -15.37 -19.00 -8.02
N VAL A 48 -15.94 -19.46 -6.90
CA VAL A 48 -15.64 -18.92 -5.56
C VAL A 48 -14.19 -19.18 -5.18
N GLU A 49 -13.66 -20.37 -5.46
CA GLU A 49 -12.28 -20.73 -5.16
C GLU A 49 -11.29 -19.94 -6.03
N GLU A 50 -11.59 -19.78 -7.32
CA GLU A 50 -10.79 -18.98 -8.25
C GLU A 50 -10.73 -17.50 -7.82
N LEU A 51 -11.88 -16.90 -7.50
CA LEU A 51 -11.96 -15.52 -7.00
C LEU A 51 -11.18 -15.35 -5.69
N SER A 52 -11.28 -16.29 -4.75
CA SER A 52 -10.54 -16.25 -3.48
C SER A 52 -9.02 -16.34 -3.69
N SER A 53 -8.59 -17.22 -4.60
CA SER A 53 -7.20 -17.40 -5.00
C SER A 53 -6.59 -16.10 -5.54
N ILE A 54 -7.26 -15.48 -6.52
CA ILE A 54 -6.80 -14.24 -7.16
C ILE A 54 -6.72 -13.10 -6.14
N LEU A 55 -7.74 -12.99 -5.29
CA LEU A 55 -7.81 -11.98 -4.23
C LEU A 55 -6.62 -12.09 -3.27
N LYS A 56 -6.31 -13.30 -2.80
CA LYS A 56 -5.19 -13.59 -1.88
C LYS A 56 -3.83 -13.32 -2.52
N GLN A 57 -3.68 -13.64 -3.81
CA GLN A 57 -2.43 -13.41 -4.53
C GLN A 57 -2.15 -11.91 -4.70
N LYS A 58 -3.14 -11.12 -5.13
CA LYS A 58 -2.98 -9.68 -5.36
C LYS A 58 -2.78 -8.89 -4.07
N THR A 59 -3.49 -9.20 -2.98
CA THR A 59 -3.25 -8.55 -1.68
C THR A 59 -1.86 -8.88 -1.10
N LYS A 60 -1.38 -10.13 -1.23
CA LYS A 60 -0.01 -10.48 -0.82
C LYS A 60 1.04 -9.72 -1.63
N GLY A 61 0.83 -9.52 -2.94
CA GLY A 61 1.73 -8.76 -3.81
C GLY A 61 1.87 -7.30 -3.37
N SER A 62 0.74 -6.61 -3.17
CA SER A 62 0.71 -5.20 -2.71
C SER A 62 1.42 -5.01 -1.37
N ARG A 63 1.17 -5.91 -0.42
CA ARG A 63 1.77 -5.83 0.93
C ARG A 63 3.28 -6.06 0.94
N LYS A 64 3.80 -6.86 0.00
CA LYS A 64 5.25 -7.11 -0.13
C LYS A 64 5.95 -5.91 -0.75
N LEU A 65 5.34 -5.25 -1.74
CA LEU A 65 5.87 -4.04 -2.36
C LEU A 65 5.96 -2.88 -1.38
N ASN A 66 4.92 -2.64 -0.56
CA ASN A 66 4.96 -1.57 0.44
C ASN A 66 6.08 -1.76 1.48
N LYS A 67 6.37 -3.01 1.89
CA LYS A 67 7.49 -3.29 2.81
C LYS A 67 8.85 -3.05 2.18
N ILE A 68 9.01 -3.41 0.91
CA ILE A 68 10.27 -3.17 0.18
C ILE A 68 10.47 -1.67 -0.03
N LEU A 69 9.40 -0.96 -0.38
CA LEU A 69 9.45 0.49 -0.55
C LEU A 69 9.81 1.21 0.75
N ASP A 70 9.20 0.83 1.88
CA ASP A 70 9.54 1.34 3.22
C ASP A 70 11.01 1.07 3.57
N LEU A 71 11.52 -0.13 3.24
CA LEU A 71 12.93 -0.48 3.49
C LEU A 71 13.90 0.35 2.64
N ILE A 72 13.62 0.53 1.34
CA ILE A 72 14.43 1.38 0.45
C ILE A 72 14.41 2.83 0.93
N PHE A 73 13.25 3.33 1.36
CA PHE A 73 13.12 4.68 1.87
C PHE A 73 13.96 4.91 3.13
N ARG A 74 13.89 3.99 4.10
CA ARG A 74 14.70 4.05 5.34
C ARG A 74 16.19 3.99 5.04
N PHE A 75 16.59 3.19 4.06
CA PHE A 75 17.98 3.15 3.61
C PHE A 75 18.41 4.49 3.01
N ALA A 76 17.60 5.06 2.10
CA ALA A 76 17.89 6.33 1.46
C ALA A 76 17.99 7.50 2.47
N THR A 77 17.10 7.56 3.47
CA THR A 77 17.16 8.59 4.52
C THR A 77 18.39 8.45 5.41
N THR A 78 18.79 7.21 5.74
CA THR A 78 20.02 6.94 6.51
C THR A 78 21.27 7.38 5.74
N VAL A 79 21.35 7.07 4.45
CA VAL A 79 22.46 7.48 3.58
C VAL A 79 22.50 9.01 3.46
N MET A 80 21.36 9.68 3.29
CA MET A 80 21.32 11.14 3.24
C MET A 80 21.79 11.80 4.53
N ALA A 81 21.37 11.29 5.70
CA ALA A 81 21.85 11.79 6.98
C ALA A 81 23.37 11.66 7.12
N LEU A 82 23.93 10.53 6.67
CA LEU A 82 25.38 10.29 6.70
C LEU A 82 26.15 11.24 5.76
N VAL A 83 25.60 11.52 4.56
CA VAL A 83 26.16 12.49 3.62
C VAL A 83 26.16 13.90 4.22
N VAL A 84 25.08 14.31 4.89
CA VAL A 84 25.01 15.61 5.58
C VAL A 84 26.10 15.71 6.66
N VAL A 85 26.29 14.67 7.47
CA VAL A 85 27.34 14.64 8.51
C VAL A 85 28.74 14.75 7.89
N LEU A 86 29.02 14.03 6.81
CA LEU A 86 30.31 14.11 6.10
C LEU A 86 30.56 15.49 5.51
N LEU A 87 29.54 16.14 4.96
CA LEU A 87 29.63 17.52 4.47
C LEU A 87 29.89 18.51 5.61
N CYS A 88 29.29 18.31 6.80
CA CYS A 88 29.58 19.12 7.99
C CYS A 88 31.04 18.97 8.43
N ILE A 89 31.56 17.74 8.49
CA ILE A 89 32.92 17.46 8.96
C ILE A 89 33.98 18.02 7.99
N ASN A 90 33.75 17.92 6.68
CA ASN A 90 34.67 18.42 5.66
C ASN A 90 34.63 19.95 5.46
N GLY A 91 33.95 20.70 6.34
CA GLY A 91 33.88 22.16 6.28
C GLY A 91 33.06 22.70 5.11
N TYR A 92 32.25 21.85 4.46
CA TYR A 92 31.34 22.25 3.39
C TYR A 92 30.12 22.94 4.01
N SER A 93 30.22 24.25 4.23
CA SER A 93 29.26 25.05 5.01
C SER A 93 28.15 25.68 4.17
N ASN A 94 27.88 25.18 2.95
CA ASN A 94 26.80 25.70 2.14
C ASN A 94 25.44 25.33 2.77
N THR A 95 24.96 26.21 3.62
CA THR A 95 23.74 26.07 4.42
C THR A 95 22.52 25.80 3.55
N ASN A 96 22.46 26.34 2.34
CA ASN A 96 21.38 26.08 1.39
C ASN A 96 21.32 24.60 0.97
N VAL A 97 22.47 23.96 0.75
CA VAL A 97 22.55 22.55 0.36
C VAL A 97 22.14 21.65 1.54
N MET A 98 22.55 21.99 2.76
CA MET A 98 22.16 21.25 3.96
C MET A 98 20.67 21.36 4.27
N VAL A 99 20.11 22.56 4.17
CA VAL A 99 18.67 22.78 4.37
C VAL A 99 17.85 22.04 3.31
N ALA A 100 18.31 22.03 2.05
CA ALA A 100 17.65 21.27 1.00
C ALA A 100 17.69 19.74 1.26
N LEU A 101 18.83 19.19 1.67
CA LEU A 101 18.97 17.76 2.00
C LEU A 101 18.11 17.37 3.21
N LEU A 102 18.07 18.20 4.25
CA LEU A 102 17.19 18.00 5.42
C LEU A 102 15.71 18.06 5.06
N ALA A 103 15.31 19.01 4.22
CA ALA A 103 13.92 19.15 3.76
C ALA A 103 13.48 17.94 2.94
N ILE A 104 14.33 17.44 2.03
CA ILE A 104 14.04 16.22 1.26
C ILE A 104 13.98 15.00 2.19
N GLY A 105 14.89 14.88 3.16
CA GLY A 105 14.87 13.81 4.16
C GLY A 105 13.59 13.80 5.00
N LEU A 106 13.14 14.97 5.46
CA LEU A 106 11.88 15.14 6.21
C LEU A 106 10.65 14.82 5.37
N ALA A 107 10.57 15.35 4.14
CA ALA A 107 9.48 15.05 3.22
C ALA A 107 9.40 13.55 2.93
N CYS A 108 10.56 12.90 2.80
CA CYS A 108 10.62 11.48 2.61
C CYS A 108 10.07 10.70 3.83
N ILE A 109 10.47 11.07 5.04
CA ILE A 109 9.96 10.42 6.25
C ILE A 109 8.43 10.59 6.34
N SER A 110 7.90 11.78 6.06
CA SER A 110 6.44 12.05 6.10
C SER A 110 5.62 11.18 5.16
N ILE A 111 6.16 10.79 4.00
CA ILE A 111 5.47 9.89 3.05
C ILE A 111 5.40 8.46 3.61
N THR A 112 6.44 8.01 4.33
CA THR A 112 6.49 6.69 4.95
C THR A 112 5.81 6.60 6.32
N SER A 113 5.73 7.72 7.05
CA SER A 113 5.18 7.78 8.40
C SER A 113 3.77 8.33 8.47
N LEU A 114 3.15 8.69 7.33
CA LEU A 114 1.74 9.07 7.26
C LEU A 114 0.89 7.98 7.94
N PRO A 115 0.33 8.25 9.14
CA PRO A 115 -0.66 7.35 9.70
C PRO A 115 -1.83 7.38 8.72
N LYS A 116 -2.39 6.21 8.43
CA LYS A 116 -3.69 6.11 7.75
C LYS A 116 -4.61 7.11 8.44
N ILE A 117 -4.99 8.17 7.74
CA ILE A 117 -5.92 9.16 8.25
C ILE A 117 -7.24 8.42 8.39
N GLU A 118 -7.55 7.98 9.61
CA GLU A 118 -8.86 7.49 10.01
C GLU A 118 -9.86 8.63 9.79
N LYS A 119 -10.80 8.41 8.86
CA LYS A 119 -12.02 9.17 8.70
C LYS A 119 -13.18 8.19 8.63
#